data_AF-A0A3P0NF75-F1
#
_entry.id   AF-A0A3P0NF75-F1
#
_cell.length_a   1.000
_cell.length_b   1.000
_cell.length_c   1.000
_cell.angle_alpha   90.00
_cell.angle_beta   90.00
_cell.angle_gamma   90.00
#
_symmetry.space_group_name_H-M   'P 1'
#
loop_
_entity.id
_entity.type
_entity.pdbx_description
1 polymer ?
#
loop_
_entity_poly.entity_id
_entity_poly.type
_entity_poly.pdbx_seq_one_letter_code
_entity_poly.pdbx_strand_id
1 'polypeptide(L)'
;MKSAVMLAAILAAFASGAHGSTTYGSYDEFYAVQSRAAFGGPIEHDASVLYSDRSGDVYGEFGVESGGKTQHVEIVGNRMTIGGKIYRFSNATTFPGEHPVEIYPGSASVFFAESVRHRPPALCVEGSGSGSGEADRHRQIYLLINPFAAKKDVTFLHLPSLLSSCRAVLATPDGKFAFPKNSYLLDDAQESRIGLSMSYYVFEKRRFVPVLNDIRLRFVRPDVPFQFSVQDTE
;
A
#
# COMPACT_ATOMS: atom_id res chain seq x y z
N MET A 1 -48.99 -15.42 14.63
CA MET A 1 -47.98 -16.47 14.94
C MET A 1 -47.02 -16.56 13.76
N LYS A 2 -45.72 -16.47 14.09
CA LYS A 2 -44.48 -16.71 13.33
C LYS A 2 -44.60 -17.29 11.91
N SER A 3 -43.94 -16.62 10.97
CA SER A 3 -43.03 -17.27 10.00
C SER A 3 -41.99 -16.27 9.51
N ALA A 4 -40.79 -16.37 10.08
CA ALA A 4 -39.57 -15.78 9.54
C ALA A 4 -39.12 -16.64 8.35
N VAL A 5 -38.76 -16.02 7.23
CA VAL A 5 -38.14 -16.72 6.10
C VAL A 5 -36.85 -15.99 5.73
N MET A 6 -35.79 -16.67 6.16
CA MET A 6 -34.41 -16.76 5.68
C MET A 6 -33.82 -15.63 4.83
N LEU A 7 -32.74 -15.06 5.38
CA LEU A 7 -31.59 -14.53 4.66
C LEU A 7 -31.10 -15.56 3.62
N ALA A 8 -31.03 -15.15 2.35
CA ALA A 8 -30.22 -15.84 1.36
C ALA A 8 -28.75 -15.41 1.54
N ALA A 9 -27.92 -16.35 1.97
CA ALA A 9 -26.47 -16.19 2.02
C ALA A 9 -25.93 -16.10 0.58
N ILE A 10 -25.25 -15.00 0.26
CA ILE A 10 -24.43 -14.90 -0.95
C ILE A 10 -23.15 -15.67 -0.67
N LEU A 11 -23.12 -16.92 -1.12
CA LEU A 11 -21.92 -17.77 -1.12
C LEU A 11 -20.86 -17.13 -2.02
N ALA A 12 -19.74 -16.77 -1.40
CA ALA A 12 -18.52 -16.39 -2.08
C ALA A 12 -18.01 -17.56 -2.93
N ALA A 13 -17.93 -17.36 -4.24
CA ALA A 13 -17.13 -18.22 -5.10
C ALA A 13 -15.65 -17.86 -4.90
N PHE A 14 -15.01 -18.44 -3.89
CA PHE A 14 -13.57 -18.63 -3.92
C PHE A 14 -13.30 -19.85 -4.80
N ALA A 15 -12.48 -19.67 -5.83
CA ALA A 15 -12.12 -20.72 -6.76
C ALA A 15 -11.46 -21.89 -6.03
N SER A 16 -12.19 -22.98 -5.84
CA SER A 16 -11.63 -24.28 -5.49
C SER A 16 -11.05 -24.93 -6.75
N GLY A 17 -9.89 -24.44 -7.18
CA GLY A 17 -8.99 -25.18 -8.07
C GLY A 17 -7.95 -25.85 -7.20
N ALA A 18 -7.74 -27.16 -7.38
CA ALA A 18 -6.53 -27.83 -6.92
C ALA A 18 -5.34 -27.24 -7.69
N HIS A 19 -4.87 -26.09 -7.23
CA HIS A 19 -3.67 -25.43 -7.70
C HIS A 19 -2.63 -25.73 -6.63
N GLY A 20 -1.54 -26.42 -7.00
CA GLY A 20 -0.36 -26.46 -6.14
C GLY A 20 -0.05 -25.03 -5.71
N SER A 21 0.24 -24.82 -4.41
CA SER A 21 0.31 -23.47 -3.83
C SER A 21 1.15 -22.57 -4.72
N THR A 22 0.55 -21.54 -5.33
CA THR A 22 1.28 -20.63 -6.20
C THR A 22 2.43 -20.02 -5.42
N THR A 23 3.66 -20.24 -5.90
CA THR A 23 4.85 -19.62 -5.34
C THR A 23 5.09 -18.30 -6.05
N TYR A 24 5.26 -17.23 -5.27
CA TYR A 24 5.58 -15.90 -5.77
C TYR A 24 7.07 -15.63 -5.59
N GLY A 25 7.69 -14.98 -6.58
CA GLY A 25 9.10 -14.59 -6.54
C GLY A 25 9.34 -13.24 -5.86
N SER A 26 8.27 -12.46 -5.68
CA SER A 26 8.30 -11.17 -4.99
C SER A 26 6.93 -10.75 -4.47
N TYR A 27 6.91 -9.79 -3.55
CA TYR A 27 5.68 -9.13 -3.09
C TYR A 27 5.01 -8.31 -4.19
N ASP A 28 5.78 -7.69 -5.08
CA ASP A 28 5.20 -6.90 -6.18
C ASP A 28 4.44 -7.80 -7.17
N GLU A 29 4.96 -9.00 -7.48
CA GLU A 29 4.22 -10.00 -8.26
C GLU A 29 2.94 -10.44 -7.54
N PHE A 30 3.03 -10.74 -6.25
CA PHE A 30 1.88 -11.16 -5.44
C PHE A 30 0.78 -10.09 -5.35
N TYR A 31 1.15 -8.82 -5.17
CA TYR A 31 0.20 -7.73 -5.09
C TYR A 31 -0.37 -7.33 -6.47
N ALA A 32 0.42 -7.46 -7.54
CA ALA A 32 -0.03 -7.11 -8.89
C ALA A 32 -1.17 -7.99 -9.42
N VAL A 33 -1.30 -9.23 -8.95
CA VAL A 33 -2.35 -10.17 -9.38
C VAL A 33 -3.66 -10.03 -8.58
N GLN A 34 -3.72 -9.15 -7.58
CA GLN A 34 -4.91 -8.99 -6.76
C GLN A 34 -6.05 -8.35 -7.57
N SER A 35 -7.17 -9.06 -7.70
CA SER A 35 -8.34 -8.64 -8.51
C SER A 35 -8.96 -7.31 -8.08
N ARG A 36 -8.67 -6.85 -6.87
CA ARG A 36 -9.17 -5.58 -6.30
C ARG A 36 -8.06 -4.56 -6.06
N ALA A 37 -6.90 -4.70 -6.69
CA ALA A 37 -5.84 -3.70 -6.59
C ALA A 37 -6.38 -2.30 -6.90
N ALA A 38 -6.13 -1.35 -5.99
CA ALA A 38 -6.56 0.03 -6.15
C ALA A 38 -5.71 0.77 -7.18
N PHE A 39 -4.43 0.39 -7.28
CA PHE A 39 -3.42 0.99 -8.14
C PHE A 39 -2.90 -0.02 -9.15
N GLY A 40 -2.57 0.47 -10.35
CA GLY A 40 -1.84 -0.29 -11.36
C GLY A 40 -0.33 -0.23 -11.13
N GLY A 41 0.43 -0.04 -12.21
CA GLY A 41 1.86 0.28 -12.12
C GLY A 41 2.12 1.72 -11.64
N PRO A 42 3.36 2.01 -11.22
CA PRO A 42 3.77 3.38 -10.95
C PRO A 42 3.70 4.20 -12.24
N ILE A 43 3.52 5.50 -12.09
CA ILE A 43 3.64 6.47 -13.18
C ILE A 43 5.07 6.40 -13.71
N GLU A 44 5.20 6.28 -15.02
CA GLU A 44 6.50 6.29 -15.68
C GLU A 44 7.22 7.61 -15.38
N HIS A 45 8.42 7.48 -14.82
CA HIS A 45 9.33 8.58 -14.57
C HIS A 45 10.74 8.08 -14.83
N ASP A 46 11.56 8.91 -15.45
CA ASP A 46 12.99 8.68 -15.50
C ASP A 46 13.60 8.90 -14.11
N ALA A 47 13.73 7.80 -13.35
CA ALA A 47 14.34 7.79 -12.02
C ALA A 47 15.81 8.27 -12.00
N SER A 48 16.47 8.40 -13.16
CA SER A 48 17.81 8.97 -13.27
C SER A 48 17.82 10.51 -13.30
N VAL A 49 16.66 11.14 -13.44
CA VAL A 49 16.50 12.58 -13.52
C VAL A 49 16.00 13.11 -12.18
N LEU A 50 16.95 13.58 -11.37
CA LEU A 50 16.67 14.37 -10.18
C LEU A 50 16.99 15.83 -10.45
N TYR A 51 16.14 16.71 -9.92
CA TYR A 51 16.30 18.14 -10.02
C TYR A 51 16.80 18.70 -8.70
N SER A 52 17.40 19.88 -8.74
CA SER A 52 17.73 20.67 -7.56
C SER A 52 17.20 22.09 -7.71
N ASP A 53 16.71 22.66 -6.61
CA ASP A 53 16.30 24.06 -6.59
C ASP A 53 17.42 24.98 -6.05
N ARG A 54 17.16 26.29 -5.99
CA ARG A 54 18.13 27.28 -5.50
C ARG A 54 18.48 27.12 -4.02
N SER A 55 17.66 26.42 -3.24
CA SER A 55 17.93 26.11 -1.84
C SER A 55 18.80 24.87 -1.66
N GLY A 56 19.01 24.11 -2.73
CA GLY A 56 19.75 22.85 -2.73
C GLY A 56 18.91 21.63 -2.44
N ASP A 57 17.59 21.77 -2.31
CA ASP A 57 16.67 20.64 -2.15
C ASP A 57 16.67 19.82 -3.44
N VAL A 58 16.90 18.51 -3.32
CA VAL A 58 16.79 17.55 -4.43
C VAL A 58 15.37 17.00 -4.50
N TYR A 59 14.81 16.91 -5.70
CA TYR A 59 13.45 16.42 -5.91
C TYR A 59 13.28 15.60 -7.18
N GLY A 60 12.31 14.68 -7.14
CA GLY A 60 11.76 14.00 -8.31
C GLY A 60 10.45 14.67 -8.72
N GLU A 61 10.18 14.73 -10.02
CA GLU A 61 8.96 15.34 -10.59
C GLU A 61 8.18 14.31 -11.40
N PHE A 62 6.87 14.23 -11.15
CA PHE A 62 5.96 13.27 -11.75
C PHE A 62 4.73 13.98 -12.31
N GLY A 63 4.28 13.55 -13.49
CA GLY A 63 3.03 14.01 -14.11
C GLY A 63 1.88 13.04 -13.86
N VAL A 64 0.85 13.47 -13.15
CA VAL A 64 -0.37 12.68 -12.92
C VAL A 64 -1.49 13.18 -13.81
N GLU A 65 -1.95 12.37 -14.76
CA GLU A 65 -3.16 12.69 -15.53
C GLU A 65 -4.42 12.44 -14.70
N SER A 66 -5.29 13.45 -14.61
CA SER A 66 -6.58 13.34 -13.90
C SER A 66 -7.60 14.26 -14.55
N GLY A 67 -8.69 13.69 -15.07
CA GLY A 67 -9.76 14.46 -15.72
C GLY A 67 -9.29 15.28 -16.92
N GLY A 68 -8.34 14.76 -17.69
CA GLY A 68 -7.76 15.41 -18.88
C GLY A 68 -6.80 16.56 -18.57
N LYS A 69 -6.29 16.64 -17.33
CA LYS A 69 -5.28 17.62 -16.92
C LYS A 69 -4.12 16.90 -16.24
N THR A 70 -2.91 17.26 -16.63
CA THR A 70 -1.69 16.89 -15.91
C THR A 70 -1.59 17.69 -14.60
N GLN A 71 -1.40 16.98 -13.50
CA GLN A 71 -1.10 17.53 -12.18
C GLN A 71 0.36 17.20 -11.85
N HIS A 72 1.15 18.22 -11.54
CA HIS A 72 2.55 18.05 -11.15
C HIS A 72 2.62 17.58 -9.70
N VAL A 73 3.42 16.53 -9.49
CA VAL A 73 3.75 15.97 -8.18
C VAL A 73 5.25 16.04 -8.00
N GLU A 74 5.69 16.74 -6.97
CA GLU A 74 7.10 16.83 -6.60
C GLU A 74 7.33 16.03 -5.33
N ILE A 75 8.34 15.18 -5.32
CA ILE A 75 8.78 14.45 -4.12
C ILE A 75 10.14 15.00 -3.69
N VAL A 76 10.15 15.63 -2.52
CA VAL A 76 11.34 16.10 -1.80
C VAL A 76 11.49 15.22 -0.56
N GLY A 77 12.72 15.08 -0.03
CA GLY A 77 13.02 14.21 1.12
C GLY A 77 11.95 14.15 2.21
N ASN A 78 11.45 15.31 2.66
CA ASN A 78 10.50 15.42 3.77
C ASN A 78 9.06 15.79 3.41
N ARG A 79 8.75 15.96 2.12
CA ARG A 79 7.43 16.46 1.67
C ARG A 79 7.12 16.03 0.24
N MET A 80 5.83 15.95 -0.05
CA MET A 80 5.35 15.97 -1.43
C MET A 80 4.56 17.24 -1.71
N THR A 81 4.65 17.75 -2.93
CA THR A 81 3.83 18.85 -3.44
C THR A 81 2.91 18.33 -4.53
N ILE A 82 1.62 18.68 -4.50
CA ILE A 82 0.65 18.32 -5.56
C ILE A 82 -0.13 19.57 -5.94
N GLY A 83 0.01 20.04 -7.18
CA GLY A 83 -0.69 21.24 -7.65
C GLY A 83 -0.49 22.45 -6.72
N GLY A 84 0.73 22.63 -6.21
CA GLY A 84 1.11 23.69 -5.25
C GLY A 84 0.74 23.45 -3.79
N LYS A 85 0.04 22.35 -3.44
CA LYS A 85 -0.27 21.99 -2.05
C LYS A 85 0.85 21.14 -1.46
N ILE A 86 1.36 21.55 -0.30
CA ILE A 86 2.44 20.85 0.40
C ILE A 86 1.87 19.88 1.45
N TYR A 87 2.32 18.62 1.38
CA TYR A 87 2.07 17.56 2.33
C TYR A 87 3.40 17.09 2.93
N ARG A 88 3.68 17.46 4.17
CA ARG A 88 4.89 17.02 4.89
C ARG A 88 4.67 15.61 5.42
N PHE A 89 5.61 14.69 5.15
CA PHE A 89 5.49 13.28 5.57
C PHE A 89 5.26 13.12 7.08
N SER A 90 5.86 13.99 7.90
CA SER A 90 5.65 14.05 9.35
C SER A 90 4.22 14.35 9.80
N ASN A 91 3.37 14.89 8.91
CA ASN A 91 1.97 15.21 9.20
C ASN A 91 1.01 14.09 8.79
N ALA A 92 1.51 12.98 8.23
CA ALA A 92 0.67 11.84 7.89
C ALA A 92 0.13 11.17 9.16
N THR A 93 -1.14 10.76 9.12
CA THR A 93 -1.67 9.90 10.17
C THR A 93 -1.02 8.52 10.03
N THR A 94 -0.19 8.18 11.00
CA THR A 94 0.71 7.03 10.91
C THR A 94 0.06 5.77 11.49
N PHE A 95 0.23 4.64 10.80
CA PHE A 95 -0.24 3.36 11.30
C PHE A 95 0.41 3.03 12.66
N PRO A 96 -0.32 2.45 13.64
CA PRO A 96 0.24 2.16 14.96
C PRO A 96 1.49 1.29 14.89
N GLY A 97 2.58 1.76 15.50
CA GLY A 97 3.88 1.08 15.53
C GLY A 97 4.82 1.45 14.38
N GLU A 98 4.34 2.19 13.37
CA GLU A 98 5.19 2.79 12.35
C GLU A 98 5.68 4.17 12.81
N HIS A 99 6.73 4.66 12.14
CA HIS A 99 7.27 6.00 12.33
C HIS A 99 7.33 6.72 10.98
N PRO A 100 6.94 8.00 10.87
CA PRO A 100 7.14 8.74 9.63
C PRO A 100 8.62 8.77 9.27
N VAL A 101 8.96 8.35 8.05
CA VAL A 101 10.32 8.41 7.51
C VAL A 101 10.30 9.13 6.18
N GLU A 102 11.32 9.95 5.96
CA GLU A 102 11.57 10.62 4.70
C GLU A 102 11.75 9.63 3.54
N ILE A 103 11.34 10.03 2.35
CA ILE A 103 11.55 9.25 1.12
C ILE A 103 12.70 9.89 0.36
N TYR A 104 13.73 9.10 0.04
CA TYR A 104 14.76 9.56 -0.88
C TYR A 104 14.16 9.75 -2.28
N PRO A 105 14.20 10.96 -2.88
CA PRO A 105 13.54 11.25 -4.14
C PRO A 105 13.91 10.31 -5.29
N GLY A 106 15.18 9.89 -5.38
CA GLY A 106 15.65 8.98 -6.44
C GLY A 106 15.13 7.55 -6.33
N SER A 107 14.48 7.20 -5.22
CA SER A 107 13.82 5.91 -5.02
C SER A 107 12.28 6.01 -5.06
N ALA A 108 11.76 7.23 -5.24
CA ALA A 108 10.32 7.47 -5.15
C ALA A 108 9.60 6.88 -6.36
N SER A 109 8.49 6.18 -6.09
CA SER A 109 7.53 5.72 -7.09
C SER A 109 6.16 6.29 -6.73
N VAL A 110 5.50 6.90 -7.71
CA VAL A 110 4.17 7.50 -7.54
C VAL A 110 3.14 6.67 -8.27
N PHE A 111 2.06 6.34 -7.58
CA PHE A 111 0.93 5.57 -8.09
C PHE A 111 -0.33 6.44 -8.00
N PHE A 112 -1.18 6.36 -9.02
CA PHE A 112 -2.43 7.10 -9.05
C PHE A 112 -3.61 6.19 -9.36
N ALA A 113 -4.70 6.39 -8.62
CA ALA A 113 -5.96 5.73 -8.83
C ALA A 113 -7.03 6.79 -9.09
N GLU A 114 -7.65 6.73 -10.26
CA GLU A 114 -8.78 7.59 -10.59
C GLU A 114 -10.01 7.29 -9.72
N SER A 115 -10.87 8.30 -9.63
CA SER A 115 -12.19 8.18 -9.02
C SER A 115 -13.03 7.16 -9.77
N VAL A 116 -13.60 6.19 -9.07
CA VAL A 116 -14.46 5.16 -9.66
C VAL A 116 -15.67 4.94 -8.76
N ARG A 117 -16.87 5.24 -9.28
CA ARG A 117 -18.14 5.13 -8.54
C ARG A 117 -18.10 5.87 -7.20
N HIS A 118 -18.04 5.14 -6.07
CA HIS A 118 -17.99 5.69 -4.72
C HIS A 118 -16.57 5.82 -4.16
N ARG A 119 -15.54 5.34 -4.90
CA ARG A 119 -14.14 5.43 -4.50
C ARG A 119 -13.57 6.79 -4.92
N PRO A 120 -13.12 7.65 -3.98
CA PRO A 120 -12.46 8.91 -4.33
C PRO A 120 -11.11 8.63 -5.03
N PRO A 121 -10.56 9.60 -5.77
CA PRO A 121 -9.24 9.44 -6.34
C PRO A 121 -8.20 9.32 -5.22
N ALA A 122 -7.12 8.60 -5.47
CA ALA A 122 -6.03 8.47 -4.51
C ALA A 122 -4.67 8.54 -5.19
N LEU A 123 -3.69 9.04 -4.45
CA LEU A 123 -2.30 9.04 -4.85
C LEU A 123 -1.50 8.32 -3.76
N CYS A 124 -0.71 7.33 -4.15
CA CYS A 124 0.17 6.60 -3.25
C CYS A 124 1.61 6.84 -3.68
N VAL A 125 2.47 7.18 -2.73
CA VAL A 125 3.91 7.34 -2.94
C VAL A 125 4.61 6.28 -2.12
N GLU A 126 5.56 5.60 -2.73
CA GLU A 126 6.46 4.73 -2.01
C GLU A 126 7.92 5.00 -2.34
N GLY A 127 8.82 4.59 -1.46
CA GLY A 127 10.25 4.67 -1.72
C GLY A 127 11.07 4.18 -0.54
N SER A 128 12.38 4.28 -0.68
CA SER A 128 13.33 3.94 0.36
C SER A 128 13.54 5.14 1.28
N GLY A 129 13.53 4.88 2.59
CA GLY A 129 14.09 5.79 3.57
C GLY A 129 15.59 5.55 3.75
N SER A 130 16.22 6.36 4.60
CA SER A 130 17.59 6.10 5.06
C SER A 130 17.59 4.91 6.02
N GLY A 131 18.29 3.83 5.68
CA GLY A 131 18.38 2.63 6.52
C GLY A 131 19.52 1.70 6.14
N SER A 132 19.91 0.81 7.06
CA SER A 132 20.89 -0.26 6.86
C SER A 132 20.31 -1.60 7.33
N GLY A 133 20.98 -2.71 7.02
CA GLY A 133 20.53 -4.05 7.41
C GLY A 133 19.28 -4.49 6.63
N GLU A 134 18.20 -4.84 7.34
CA GLU A 134 16.93 -5.31 6.77
C GLU A 134 16.02 -4.18 6.26
N ALA A 135 16.59 -3.00 5.98
CA ALA A 135 15.85 -1.83 5.51
C ALA A 135 15.17 -2.06 4.16
N ASP A 136 15.70 -2.97 3.33
CA ASP A 136 15.10 -3.41 2.07
C ASP A 136 13.72 -4.06 2.24
N ARG A 137 13.40 -4.54 3.46
CA ARG A 137 12.11 -5.11 3.80
C ARG A 137 11.08 -4.07 4.21
N HIS A 138 11.50 -2.82 4.46
CA HIS A 138 10.64 -1.75 4.95
C HIS A 138 10.56 -0.62 3.93
N ARG A 139 9.49 -0.64 3.12
CA ARG A 139 9.22 0.42 2.16
C ARG A 139 8.42 1.53 2.83
N GLN A 140 8.81 2.78 2.63
CA GLN A 140 8.02 3.91 3.12
C GLN A 140 6.86 4.12 2.18
N ILE A 141 5.64 4.14 2.70
CA ILE A 141 4.42 4.17 1.88
C ILE A 141 3.48 5.23 2.44
N TYR A 142 3.15 6.21 1.61
CA TYR A 142 2.28 7.32 1.94
C TYR A 142 1.07 7.33 1.02
N LEU A 143 -0.14 7.40 1.58
CA LEU A 143 -1.39 7.40 0.84
C LEU A 143 -2.14 8.71 1.07
N LEU A 144 -2.41 9.43 -0.02
CA LEU A 144 -3.34 10.55 -0.07
C LEU A 144 -4.66 10.12 -0.69
N ILE A 145 -5.72 10.20 0.10
CA ILE A 145 -7.08 10.00 -0.37
C ILE A 145 -7.67 11.37 -0.67
N ASN A 146 -8.25 11.48 -1.86
CA ASN A 146 -8.82 12.70 -2.43
C ASN A 146 -7.80 13.84 -2.59
N PRO A 147 -6.62 13.61 -3.22
CA PRO A 147 -5.46 14.52 -3.18
C PRO A 147 -5.72 15.92 -3.77
N PHE A 148 -6.73 16.04 -4.62
CA PHE A 148 -7.07 17.29 -5.31
C PHE A 148 -8.14 18.13 -4.59
N ALA A 149 -8.81 17.59 -3.57
CA ALA A 149 -9.83 18.32 -2.81
C ALA A 149 -9.24 19.42 -1.90
N ALA A 150 -10.11 20.20 -1.25
CA ALA A 150 -9.67 21.15 -0.24
C ALA A 150 -8.92 20.41 0.89
N LYS A 151 -7.87 21.03 1.46
CA LYS A 151 -6.95 20.36 2.40
C LYS A 151 -7.64 19.67 3.58
N LYS A 152 -8.79 20.18 4.04
CA LYS A 152 -9.60 19.61 5.13
C LYS A 152 -10.29 18.28 4.75
N ASP A 153 -10.48 18.03 3.46
CA ASP A 153 -11.18 16.88 2.89
C ASP A 153 -10.19 15.84 2.34
N VAL A 154 -8.89 16.09 2.50
CA VAL A 154 -7.80 15.19 2.14
C VAL A 154 -7.47 14.33 3.37
N THR A 155 -7.33 13.02 3.16
CA THR A 155 -6.78 12.13 4.19
C THR A 155 -5.36 11.75 3.80
N PHE A 156 -4.41 11.94 4.71
CA PHE A 156 -3.00 11.63 4.48
C PHE A 156 -2.51 10.60 5.49
N LEU A 157 -2.10 9.44 5.00
CA LEU A 157 -1.74 8.28 5.81
C LEU A 157 -0.30 7.84 5.54
N HIS A 158 0.37 7.34 6.58
CA HIS A 158 1.60 6.55 6.46
C HIS A 158 1.24 5.09 6.77
N LEU A 159 1.44 4.21 5.80
CA LEU A 159 0.96 2.83 5.81
C LEU A 159 2.03 1.87 6.38
N PRO A 160 1.65 0.64 6.78
CA PRO A 160 2.60 -0.37 7.23
C PRO A 160 3.72 -0.64 6.21
N SER A 161 4.96 -0.68 6.67
CA SER A 161 6.14 -0.69 5.81
C SER A 161 6.66 -2.08 5.44
N LEU A 162 6.45 -3.07 6.33
CA LEU A 162 7.04 -4.39 6.20
C LEU A 162 6.48 -5.14 4.97
N LEU A 163 7.32 -5.36 3.97
CA LEU A 163 7.07 -6.18 2.78
C LEU A 163 5.72 -5.84 2.12
N SER A 164 5.39 -4.55 2.13
CA SER A 164 4.17 -3.96 1.59
C SER A 164 4.54 -2.96 0.47
N SER A 165 3.55 -2.52 -0.29
CA SER A 165 3.73 -1.53 -1.35
C SER A 165 2.41 -0.83 -1.67
N CYS A 166 2.46 0.23 -2.47
CA CYS A 166 1.28 0.89 -3.02
C CYS A 166 0.39 -0.08 -3.84
N ARG A 167 0.99 -1.09 -4.48
CA ARG A 167 0.25 -2.15 -5.18
C ARG A 167 -0.58 -3.03 -4.23
N ALA A 168 -0.15 -3.12 -2.97
CA ALA A 168 -0.84 -3.89 -1.96
C ALA A 168 -2.15 -3.24 -1.50
N VAL A 169 -2.40 -1.97 -1.84
CA VAL A 169 -3.64 -1.29 -1.49
C VAL A 169 -4.78 -1.83 -2.36
N LEU A 170 -5.84 -2.31 -1.72
CA LEU A 170 -7.04 -2.84 -2.34
C LEU A 170 -8.20 -1.83 -2.27
N ALA A 171 -9.03 -1.84 -3.30
CA ALA A 171 -10.33 -1.20 -3.28
C ALA A 171 -11.38 -2.14 -2.68
N THR A 172 -12.04 -1.68 -1.63
CA THR A 172 -13.17 -2.38 -1.02
C THR A 172 -14.46 -2.12 -1.82
N PRO A 173 -15.48 -3.00 -1.73
CA PRO A 173 -16.75 -2.80 -2.42
C PRO A 173 -17.47 -1.49 -2.08
N ASP A 174 -17.30 -0.97 -0.87
CA ASP A 174 -17.85 0.31 -0.41
C ASP A 174 -16.98 1.52 -0.78
N GLY A 175 -15.92 1.33 -1.57
CA GLY A 175 -15.11 2.41 -2.12
C GLY A 175 -14.01 2.92 -1.18
N LYS A 176 -13.73 2.24 -0.07
CA LYS A 176 -12.58 2.52 0.80
C LYS A 176 -11.31 1.86 0.27
N PHE A 177 -10.17 2.35 0.74
CA PHE A 177 -8.86 1.74 0.51
C PHE A 177 -8.48 0.87 1.70
N ALA A 178 -8.25 -0.41 1.44
CA ALA A 178 -7.71 -1.36 2.41
C ALA A 178 -6.22 -1.60 2.13
N PHE A 179 -5.39 -1.67 3.15
CA PHE A 179 -3.94 -1.90 3.01
C PHE A 179 -3.47 -2.95 4.01
N PRO A 180 -2.49 -3.78 3.65
CA PRO A 180 -2.03 -4.84 4.53
C PRO A 180 -1.04 -4.33 5.58
N LYS A 181 -1.17 -4.91 6.77
CA LYS A 181 -0.11 -4.98 7.77
C LYS A 181 0.44 -6.40 7.76
N ASN A 182 1.72 -6.53 7.49
CA ASN A 182 2.42 -7.80 7.59
C ASN A 182 3.07 -7.96 8.97
N SER A 183 3.15 -9.18 9.47
CA SER A 183 3.87 -9.52 10.69
C SER A 183 4.51 -10.89 10.53
N TYR A 184 5.76 -11.04 10.97
CA TYR A 184 6.44 -12.33 10.86
C TYR A 184 5.72 -13.40 11.66
N LEU A 185 5.55 -14.56 11.03
CA LEU A 185 5.26 -15.82 11.71
C LEU A 185 6.58 -16.45 12.10
N LEU A 186 6.68 -16.85 13.37
CA LEU A 186 7.83 -17.57 13.90
C LEU A 186 7.51 -19.07 13.98
N ASP A 187 8.55 -19.90 13.93
CA ASP A 187 8.43 -21.31 14.30
C ASP A 187 8.08 -21.51 15.77
N ASP A 188 7.77 -22.74 16.16
CA ASP A 188 7.37 -23.08 17.54
C ASP A 188 8.48 -22.75 18.56
N ALA A 189 9.74 -22.78 18.14
CA ALA A 189 10.90 -22.40 18.94
C ALA A 189 11.11 -20.88 19.04
N GLN A 190 10.39 -20.09 18.23
CA GLN A 190 10.57 -18.64 18.06
C GLN A 190 11.96 -18.22 17.56
N GLU A 191 12.67 -19.11 16.88
CA GLU A 191 14.04 -18.89 16.39
C GLU A 191 14.04 -18.45 14.92
N SER A 192 13.09 -18.94 14.12
CA SER A 192 13.07 -18.71 12.67
C SER A 192 11.82 -18.02 12.19
N ARG A 193 11.97 -17.05 11.28
CA ARG A 193 10.85 -16.44 10.56
C ARG A 193 10.41 -17.39 9.45
N ILE A 194 9.26 -18.02 9.61
CA ILE A 194 8.77 -19.05 8.68
C ILE A 194 7.75 -18.51 7.67
N GLY A 195 7.31 -17.26 7.83
CA GLY A 195 6.27 -16.69 7.00
C GLY A 195 5.80 -15.31 7.45
N LEU A 196 4.65 -14.90 6.93
CA LEU A 196 3.94 -13.68 7.32
C LEU A 196 2.48 -13.97 7.62
N SER A 197 1.95 -13.29 8.63
CA SER A 197 0.52 -13.03 8.79
C SER A 197 0.22 -11.67 8.18
N MET A 198 -0.67 -11.62 7.21
CA MET A 198 -1.10 -10.42 6.53
C MET A 198 -2.55 -10.09 6.89
N SER A 199 -2.75 -8.97 7.57
CA SER A 199 -4.07 -8.47 7.98
C SER A 199 -4.36 -7.16 7.28
N TYR A 200 -5.53 -7.01 6.65
CA TYR A 200 -5.89 -5.77 5.97
C TYR A 200 -6.57 -4.79 6.92
N TYR A 201 -6.35 -3.49 6.69
CA TYR A 201 -6.95 -2.40 7.46
C TYR A 201 -7.53 -1.35 6.53
N VAL A 202 -8.64 -0.73 6.94
CA VAL A 202 -9.14 0.54 6.36
C VAL A 202 -8.91 1.68 7.35
N PHE A 203 -8.86 2.89 6.83
CA PHE A 203 -8.93 4.09 7.64
C PHE A 203 -10.34 4.67 7.65
N GLU A 204 -11.03 4.61 8.78
CA GLU A 204 -12.39 5.10 8.94
C GLU A 204 -12.56 5.78 10.29
N LYS A 205 -13.33 6.89 10.34
CA LYS A 205 -13.57 7.67 11.56
C LYS A 205 -12.27 8.02 12.31
N ARG A 206 -11.23 8.36 11.55
CA ARG A 206 -9.88 8.70 12.02
C ARG A 206 -9.15 7.57 12.76
N ARG A 207 -9.45 6.31 12.43
CA ARG A 207 -8.82 5.13 13.04
C ARG A 207 -8.53 4.07 11.99
N PHE A 208 -7.51 3.26 12.26
CA PHE A 208 -7.21 2.05 11.52
C PHE A 208 -8.07 0.91 12.05
N VAL A 209 -8.86 0.29 11.17
CA VAL A 209 -9.81 -0.77 11.53
C VAL A 209 -9.50 -2.00 10.68
N PRO A 210 -9.29 -3.19 11.28
CA PRO A 210 -9.03 -4.40 10.52
C PRO A 210 -10.24 -4.76 9.67
N VAL A 211 -9.99 -5.20 8.46
CA VAL A 211 -10.98 -5.67 7.48
C VAL A 211 -10.41 -6.89 6.77
N LEU A 212 -11.29 -7.82 6.37
CA LEU A 212 -10.91 -9.11 5.76
C LEU A 212 -10.31 -10.12 6.75
N ASN A 213 -10.22 -11.36 6.29
CA ASN A 213 -9.56 -12.43 7.01
C ASN A 213 -8.05 -12.32 6.83
N ASP A 214 -7.32 -12.82 7.83
CA ASP A 214 -5.87 -12.91 7.75
C ASP A 214 -5.44 -13.88 6.66
N ILE A 215 -4.45 -13.48 5.87
CA ILE A 215 -3.80 -14.31 4.87
C ILE A 215 -2.47 -14.75 5.44
N ARG A 216 -2.20 -16.06 5.41
CA ARG A 216 -0.90 -16.60 5.82
C ARG A 216 -0.03 -16.86 4.61
N LEU A 217 1.18 -16.34 4.65
CA LEU A 217 2.22 -16.59 3.68
C LEU A 217 3.28 -17.47 4.33
N ARG A 218 3.76 -18.49 3.63
CA ARG A 218 4.85 -19.35 4.08
C ARG A 218 6.08 -19.09 3.22
N PHE A 219 7.20 -18.81 3.86
CA PHE A 219 8.46 -18.66 3.13
C PHE A 219 8.92 -20.01 2.60
N VAL A 220 9.43 -20.02 1.36
CA VAL A 220 10.05 -21.21 0.76
C VAL A 220 11.32 -21.58 1.53
N ARG A 221 12.08 -20.56 1.94
CA ARG A 221 13.22 -20.68 2.84
C ARG A 221 13.13 -19.63 3.96
N PRO A 222 13.26 -20.00 5.25
CA PRO A 222 13.10 -19.07 6.37
C PRO A 222 14.02 -17.83 6.32
N ASP A 223 15.20 -17.95 5.71
CA ASP A 223 16.19 -16.88 5.56
C ASP A 223 15.92 -15.93 4.39
N VAL A 224 15.05 -16.31 3.45
CA VAL A 224 14.75 -15.53 2.23
C VAL A 224 13.27 -15.16 2.20
N PRO A 225 12.87 -14.00 2.77
CA PRO A 225 11.46 -13.63 2.91
C PRO A 225 10.80 -13.18 1.60
N PHE A 226 11.50 -13.27 0.46
CA PHE A 226 11.04 -12.78 -0.84
C PHE A 226 10.38 -13.86 -1.70
N GLN A 227 10.59 -15.14 -1.38
CA GLN A 227 9.96 -16.27 -2.05
C GLN A 227 9.01 -16.97 -1.08
N PHE A 228 7.72 -17.02 -1.45
CA PHE A 228 6.69 -17.52 -0.54
C PHE A 228 5.51 -18.13 -1.30
N SER A 229 4.73 -18.94 -0.61
CA SER A 229 3.42 -19.40 -1.06
C SER A 229 2.32 -18.92 -0.14
N VAL A 230 1.13 -18.75 -0.70
CA VAL A 230 -0.09 -18.45 0.08
C VAL A 230 -0.58 -19.77 0.67
N GLN A 231 -0.85 -19.78 1.98
CA GLN A 231 -1.50 -20.91 2.63
C GLN A 231 -3.01 -20.80 2.45
N ASP A 232 -3.63 -21.90 2.05
CA ASP A 232 -5.09 -21.99 2.05
C ASP A 232 -5.60 -21.83 3.48
N THR A 233 -6.72 -21.15 3.62
CA THR A 233 -7.46 -21.09 4.88
C THR A 233 -8.17 -22.43 5.02
N GLU A 234 -7.70 -23.29 5.93
CA GLU A 234 -8.45 -24.50 6.35
C GLU A 234 -9.80 -24.14 6.95
#